data_AF-A0A285KUZ6-F1
#
_entry.id   AF-A0A285KUZ6-F1
#
_cell.length_a   1.000
_cell.length_b   1.000
_cell.length_c   1.000
_cell.angle_alpha   90.00
_cell.angle_beta   90.00
_cell.angle_gamma   90.00
#
_symmetry.space_group_name_H-M   'P 1'
#
loop_
_entity.id
_entity.type
_entity.pdbx_description
1 polymer ?
#
loop_
_entity_poly.entity_id
_entity_poly.type
_entity_poly.pdbx_seq_one_letter_code
_entity_poly.pdbx_strand_id
1 'polypeptide(L)' 'MKTKSPETVKCRGCQAWWPLSAHNVCHCSQCHQTFTGEKAANLHLVVDYRHKPHVTCRTPASVGLIDACREYPCWGLPQN' A
#
# COMPACT_ATOMS: atom_id res chain seq x y z
N MET A 1 18.81 -2.76 19.74
CA MET A 1 18.30 -1.38 19.62
C MET A 1 18.13 -1.09 18.13
N LYS A 2 16.91 -0.84 17.63
CA LYS A 2 16.71 -0.46 16.22
C LYS A 2 17.06 1.02 16.09
N THR A 3 18.25 1.31 15.58
CA THR A 3 18.71 2.67 15.27
C THR A 3 17.74 3.28 14.26
N LYS A 4 17.20 4.47 14.56
CA LYS A 4 16.43 5.25 13.57
C LYS A 4 17.42 5.70 12.50
N SER A 5 17.46 4.99 11.38
CA SER A 5 18.30 5.37 10.24
C SER A 5 17.76 6.66 9.61
N PRO A 6 18.63 7.60 9.15
CA PRO A 6 18.27 8.87 8.48
C PRO A 6 17.57 8.71 7.12
N GLU A 7 17.03 7.54 6.81
CA GLU A 7 16.58 7.11 5.50
C GLU A 7 15.06 6.91 5.52
N THR A 8 14.30 7.95 5.86
CA THR A 8 12.84 7.92 5.73
C THR A 8 12.33 9.04 4.85
N VAL A 9 11.36 8.75 3.98
CA VAL A 9 10.71 9.71 3.09
C VAL A 9 9.26 9.93 3.54
N LYS A 10 8.87 11.20 3.65
CA LYS A 10 7.47 11.57 3.89
C LYS A 10 6.65 11.36 2.63
N CYS A 11 5.47 10.76 2.76
CA CYS A 11 4.51 10.71 1.66
C CYS A 11 4.16 12.13 1.18
N ARG A 12 4.15 12.36 -0.14
CA ARG A 12 3.72 13.66 -0.69
C ARG A 12 2.22 13.92 -0.52
N GLY A 13 1.41 12.87 -0.41
CA GLY A 13 -0.06 12.94 -0.34
C GLY A 13 -0.67 12.79 1.05
N CYS A 14 0.10 12.38 2.07
CA CYS A 14 -0.41 12.18 3.43
C CYS A 14 0.67 12.42 4.50
N GLN A 15 0.32 12.30 5.78
CA GLN A 15 1.27 12.51 6.89
C GLN A 15 2.12 11.27 7.23
N ALA A 16 2.00 10.19 6.46
CA ALA A 16 2.76 8.96 6.70
C ALA A 16 4.23 9.10 6.29
N TRP A 17 5.10 8.34 6.98
CA TRP A 17 6.53 8.27 6.74
C TRP A 17 6.94 6.83 6.49
N TRP A 18 7.83 6.63 5.54
CA TRP A 18 8.27 5.30 5.10
C TRP A 18 9.79 5.26 5.05
N PRO A 19 10.43 4.09 5.18
CA PRO A 19 11.83 3.93 4.80
C PRO A 19 12.09 4.43 3.37
N LEU A 20 13.30 4.92 3.08
CA LEU A 20 13.69 5.39 1.75
C LEU A 20 13.60 4.26 0.71
N SER A 21 13.73 3.00 1.15
CA SER A 21 13.42 1.79 0.36
C SER A 21 11.95 1.68 -0.09
N ALA A 22 11.07 2.59 0.34
CA ALA A 22 9.68 2.74 -0.08
C ALA A 22 9.44 3.89 -1.08
N HIS A 23 10.47 4.60 -1.53
CA HIS A 23 10.31 5.74 -2.46
C HIS A 23 9.54 5.41 -3.76
N ASN A 24 9.52 4.14 -4.19
CA ASN A 24 8.87 3.68 -5.42
C ASN A 24 7.58 2.85 -5.20
N VAL A 25 6.92 2.96 -4.05
CA VAL A 25 5.66 2.22 -3.79
C VAL A 25 4.43 3.05 -4.11
N CYS A 26 3.37 2.37 -4.55
CA CYS A 26 2.03 2.95 -4.60
C CYS A 26 1.37 2.77 -3.23
N HIS A 27 0.59 3.74 -2.74
CA HIS A 27 -0.17 3.58 -1.50
C HIS A 27 -1.64 3.91 -1.71
N CYS A 28 -2.51 3.26 -0.94
CA CYS A 28 -3.93 3.58 -0.94
C CYS A 28 -4.16 4.90 -0.18
N SER A 29 -4.83 5.88 -0.79
CA SER A 29 -5.15 7.14 -0.13
C SER A 29 -6.19 7.02 1.00
N GLN A 30 -6.95 5.92 1.05
CA GLN A 30 -7.97 5.68 2.07
C GLN A 30 -7.38 5.05 3.35
N CYS A 31 -6.54 4.02 3.20
CA CYS A 31 -6.02 3.24 4.33
C CYS A 31 -4.50 3.31 4.51
N HIS A 32 -3.80 3.95 3.59
CA HIS A 32 -2.34 4.10 3.56
C HIS A 32 -1.53 2.79 3.51
N GLN A 33 -2.13 1.64 3.19
CA GLN A 33 -1.33 0.46 2.87
C GLN A 33 -0.48 0.70 1.61
N THR A 34 0.71 0.10 1.57
CA THR A 34 1.63 0.22 0.45
C THR A 34 1.65 -1.02 -0.42
N PHE A 35 1.93 -0.83 -1.71
CA PHE A 35 1.86 -1.84 -2.74
C PHE A 35 3.08 -1.73 -3.65
N THR A 36 3.57 -2.87 -4.14
CA THR A 36 4.76 -2.93 -5.01
C THR A 36 4.56 -2.23 -6.35
N GLY A 37 3.32 -1.85 -6.70
CA GLY A 37 2.99 -1.05 -7.87
C GLY A 37 1.49 -0.78 -8.01
N GLU A 38 1.13 -0.03 -9.04
CA GLU A 38 -0.23 0.46 -9.25
C GLU A 38 -1.24 -0.68 -9.44
N LYS A 39 -0.86 -1.74 -10.16
CA LYS A 39 -1.72 -2.92 -10.36
C LYS A 39 -2.12 -3.58 -9.03
N ALA A 40 -1.18 -3.73 -8.10
CA ALA A 40 -1.47 -4.30 -6.78
C ALA A 40 -2.34 -3.35 -5.94
N ALA A 41 -2.09 -2.04 -6.01
CA ALA A 41 -2.94 -1.03 -5.36
C ALA A 41 -4.38 -1.04 -5.93
N ASN A 42 -4.54 -1.16 -7.25
CA ASN A 42 -5.85 -1.18 -7.90
C ASN A 42 -6.66 -2.42 -7.55
N LEU A 43 -6.03 -3.58 -7.37
CA LEU A 43 -6.72 -4.79 -6.89
C LEU A 43 -7.30 -4.63 -5.48
N HIS A 44 -6.61 -3.85 -4.64
CA HIS A 44 -7.07 -3.54 -3.28
C HIS A 44 -8.29 -2.60 -3.26
N LEU A 45 -8.46 -1.77 -4.29
CA LEU A 45 -9.57 -0.83 -4.40
C LEU A 45 -10.80 -1.51 -5.03
N VAL A 46 -11.98 -1.14 -4.54
CA VAL A 46 -13.25 -1.49 -5.18
C VAL A 46 -14.17 -0.28 -5.16
N VAL A 47 -14.90 -0.07 -6.25
CA VAL A 47 -15.96 0.94 -6.29
C VAL A 47 -17.25 0.31 -5.79
N ASP A 48 -17.82 0.87 -4.72
CA ASP A 48 -19.15 0.51 -4.23
C ASP A 48 -20.20 1.40 -4.90
N TYR A 49 -21.19 0.75 -5.53
CA TYR A 49 -22.29 1.36 -6.27
C TYR A 49 -23.65 1.23 -5.55
N ARG A 50 -23.71 0.67 -4.33
CA ARG A 50 -24.98 0.44 -3.61
C ARG A 50 -25.75 1.72 -3.30
N HIS A 51 -25.04 2.84 -3.20
CA HIS A 51 -25.61 4.17 -2.98
C HIS A 51 -25.03 5.13 -4.04
N LYS A 52 -24.18 6.06 -3.61
CA LYS A 52 -23.36 6.89 -4.49
C LYS A 52 -22.02 6.18 -4.75
N PRO A 53 -21.50 6.20 -6.00
CA PRO A 53 -20.19 5.63 -6.30
C PRO A 53 -19.11 6.20 -5.37
N HIS A 54 -18.46 5.32 -4.63
CA HIS A 54 -17.33 5.68 -3.77
C HIS A 54 -16.33 4.53 -3.72
N VAL A 55 -15.07 4.87 -3.50
CA VAL A 55 -13.99 3.89 -3.43
C VAL A 55 -13.90 3.34 -2.01
N THR A 56 -13.84 2.03 -1.88
CA THR A 56 -13.62 1.31 -0.63
C THR A 56 -12.42 0.36 -0.75
N CYS A 57 -11.91 -0.07 0.40
CA CYS A 57 -10.75 -0.95 0.50
C CYS A 57 -11.17 -2.40 0.75
N ARG A 58 -10.59 -3.34 0.01
CA ARG A 58 -10.60 -4.77 0.33
C ARG A 58 -9.36 -5.14 1.12
N THR A 59 -9.38 -6.23 1.89
CA THR A 59 -8.12 -6.71 2.48
C THR A 59 -7.21 -7.23 1.36
N PRO A 60 -5.90 -6.95 1.36
CA PRO A 60 -5.01 -7.42 0.30
C PRO A 60 -5.07 -8.93 0.09
N ALA A 61 -5.12 -9.70 1.18
CA ALA A 61 -5.29 -11.14 1.15
C ALA A 61 -6.59 -11.58 0.43
N SER A 62 -7.71 -10.86 0.62
CA SER A 62 -8.98 -11.20 -0.06
C SER A 62 -8.95 -11.04 -1.57
N VAL A 63 -7.96 -10.32 -2.10
CA VAL A 63 -7.76 -10.12 -3.55
C VAL A 63 -6.50 -10.84 -4.06
N GLY A 64 -5.99 -11.81 -3.29
CA GLY A 64 -4.88 -12.67 -3.67
C GLY A 64 -3.50 -12.00 -3.63
N LEU A 65 -3.39 -10.80 -3.04
CA LEU A 65 -2.09 -10.16 -2.85
C LEU A 65 -1.33 -10.83 -1.71
N ILE A 66 -0.02 -10.90 -1.88
CA ILE A 66 0.91 -11.50 -0.90
C ILE A 66 1.72 -10.41 -0.22
N ASP A 67 2.18 -10.69 1.01
CA ASP A 67 3.16 -9.83 1.67
C ASP A 67 4.43 -9.81 0.82
N ALA A 68 4.92 -8.62 0.49
CA ALA A 68 6.12 -8.43 -0.31
C ALA A 68 7.43 -8.62 0.49
N CYS A 69 7.33 -9.06 1.74
CA CYS A 69 8.45 -9.34 2.65
C CYS A 69 9.43 -8.16 2.77
N ARG A 70 8.89 -6.96 2.94
CA ARG A 70 9.69 -5.74 3.13
C ARG A 70 9.78 -5.38 4.61
N GLU A 71 10.75 -4.52 4.94
CA GLU A 71 10.91 -3.99 6.30
C GLU A 71 9.69 -3.20 6.79
N TYR A 72 8.85 -2.72 5.87
CA TYR A 72 7.57 -2.08 6.11
C TYR A 72 6.43 -2.88 5.45
N PRO A 73 5.18 -2.81 5.95
CA PRO A 73 4.05 -3.51 5.35
C PRO A 73 3.83 -3.10 3.89
N CYS A 74 4.05 -4.02 2.96
CA CYS A 74 3.95 -3.81 1.52
C CYS A 74 3.39 -5.06 0.84
N TRP A 75 2.52 -4.87 -0.14
CA TRP A 75 1.82 -5.98 -0.81
C TRP A 75 2.19 -6.10 -2.28
N GLY A 76 2.46 -7.33 -2.71
CA GLY A 76 2.84 -7.68 -4.08
C GLY A 76 1.79 -8.50 -4.81
N LEU A 77 1.98 -8.63 -6.12
CA LEU A 77 1.20 -9.58 -6.92
C LEU A 77 1.54 -11.03 -6.48
N PRO A 78 0.57 -11.95 -6.54
CA PRO A 78 0.83 -13.37 -6.27
C PRO A 78 1.95 -13.90 -7.15
N GLN A 79 2.85 -14.69 -6.56
CA GLN A 79 3.88 -15.43 -7.29
C GLN A 79 3.20 -16.60 -7.99
N ASN A 80 3.31 -16.62 -9.32
CA ASN A 80 2.65 -17.58 -10.19
C ASN A 80 3.30 -18.97 -10.11
#